data_AF-A0A932FQM5-F1
#
_entry.id   AF-A0A932FQM5-F1
#
_cell.length_a   1.000
_cell.length_b   1.000
_cell.length_c   1.000
_cell.angle_alpha   90.00
_cell.angle_beta   90.00
_cell.angle_gamma   90.00
#
_symmetry.space_group_name_H-M   'P 1'
#
loop_
_entity.id
_entity.type
_entity.pdbx_description
1 polymer ?
#
loop_
_entity_poly.entity_id
_entity_poly.type
_entity_poly.pdbx_seq_one_letter_code
_entity_poly.pdbx_strand_id
1 'polypeptide(L)' 'MATATAPRTLREAILFFGDYCNCRKAVEAIRWPDGVVCCPRCGSENVTYL' A
#
# COMPACT_ATOMS: atom_id res chain seq x y z
N MET A 1 -19.19 8.15 6.26
CA MET A 1 -17.82 8.07 6.79
C MET A 1 -17.35 6.63 6.65
N ALA A 2 -16.55 6.30 5.64
CA ALA A 2 -16.05 4.95 5.44
C ALA A 2 -14.69 4.80 6.14
N THR A 3 -14.69 4.09 7.26
CA THR A 3 -13.49 3.65 7.97
C THR A 3 -12.75 2.62 7.12
N ALA A 4 -11.41 2.62 7.22
CA ALA A 4 -10.50 1.73 6.49
C ALA A 4 -10.71 0.24 6.81
N THR A 5 -11.78 -0.35 6.28
CA THR A 5 -12.04 -1.78 6.32
C THR A 5 -11.47 -2.38 5.04
N ALA A 6 -10.57 -3.35 5.14
CA ALA A 6 -10.10 -4.10 3.98
C ALA A 6 -11.30 -4.63 3.17
N PRO A 7 -11.30 -4.53 1.83
CA PRO A 7 -12.41 -4.98 1.02
C PRO A 7 -12.65 -6.48 1.25
N ARG A 8 -13.90 -6.86 1.53
CA ARG A 8 -14.25 -8.26 1.89
C ARG A 8 -14.76 -9.05 0.70
N THR A 9 -15.27 -8.36 -0.31
CA THR A 9 -15.74 -8.97 -1.55
C THR A 9 -14.88 -8.57 -2.74
N LEU A 10 -14.85 -9.40 -3.78
CA LEU A 10 -14.12 -9.11 -5.02
C LEU A 10 -14.57 -7.79 -5.65
N ARG A 11 -15.88 -7.50 -5.63
CA ARG A 11 -16.44 -6.25 -6.18
C ARG A 11 -15.95 -5.03 -5.39
N GLU A 12 -15.95 -5.10 -4.06
CA GLU A 12 -15.40 -4.03 -3.22
C GLU A 12 -13.92 -3.82 -3.48
N ALA A 13 -13.15 -4.90 -3.67
CA ALA A 13 -11.73 -4.80 -3.98
C ALA A 13 -11.49 -4.11 -5.32
N ILE A 14 -12.27 -4.44 -6.36
CA ILE A 14 -12.19 -3.79 -7.67
C ILE A 14 -12.47 -2.27 -7.55
N LEU A 15 -13.50 -1.89 -6.78
CA LEU A 15 -13.82 -0.47 -6.57
C LEU A 15 -12.77 0.25 -5.72
N PHE A 16 -12.26 -0.41 -4.68
CA PHE A 16 -11.28 0.15 -3.74
C PHE A 16 -9.91 0.36 -4.38
N PHE A 17 -9.42 -0.64 -5.13
CA PHE A 17 -8.16 -0.59 -5.88
C PHE A 17 -8.30 0.08 -7.26
N GLY A 18 -9.48 0.60 -7.59
CA GLY A 18 -9.62 1.56 -8.69
C GLY A 18 -8.98 2.91 -8.38
N ASP A 19 -8.82 3.25 -7.09
CA ASP A 19 -8.11 4.45 -6.64
C ASP A 19 -6.61 4.15 -6.45
N TYR A 20 -5.78 4.89 -7.18
CA TYR A 20 -4.33 4.77 -7.11
C TYR A 20 -3.77 4.96 -5.68
N CYS A 21 -4.34 5.88 -4.90
CA CYS A 21 -3.88 6.14 -3.54
C CYS A 21 -4.08 4.92 -2.63
N ASN A 22 -5.16 4.15 -2.83
CA ASN A 22 -5.43 2.94 -2.09
C ASN A 22 -4.47 1.81 -2.49
N CYS A 23 -4.18 1.67 -3.80
CA CYS A 23 -3.17 0.74 -4.30
C CYS A 23 -1.79 1.01 -3.71
N ARG A 24 -1.36 2.27 -3.77
CA ARG A 24 -0.05 2.67 -3.24
C ARG A 24 0.07 2.34 -1.75
N LYS A 25 -0.91 2.76 -0.94
CA LYS A 25 -0.93 2.49 0.51
C LYS A 25 -0.90 1.00 0.83
N ALA A 26 -1.62 0.18 0.06
CA ALA A 26 -1.61 -1.27 0.24
C ALA A 26 -0.24 -1.87 -0.08
N VAL A 27 0.38 -1.47 -1.19
CA VAL A 27 1.73 -1.94 -1.57
C VAL A 27 2.77 -1.47 -0.57
N GLU A 28 2.67 -0.23 -0.07
CA GLU A 28 3.53 0.31 0.97
C GLU A 28 3.44 -0.52 2.26
N ALA A 29 2.22 -0.82 2.73
CA ALA A 29 2.02 -1.63 3.94
C ALA A 29 2.53 -3.07 3.80
N ILE A 30 2.44 -3.66 2.60
CA ILE A 30 2.98 -5.00 2.32
C ILE A 30 4.52 -4.97 2.28
N ARG A 31 5.10 -3.93 1.67
CA ARG A 31 6.54 -3.83 1.46
C ARG A 31 7.29 -3.38 2.70
N TRP A 32 6.67 -2.53 3.52
CA TRP A 32 7.22 -1.95 4.74
C TRP A 32 6.24 -2.10 5.91
N PRO A 33 6.10 -3.31 6.48
CA PRO A 33 5.19 -3.56 7.60
C PRO A 33 5.57 -2.76 8.85
N ASP A 34 6.86 -2.46 9.02
CA ASP A 34 7.38 -1.66 10.14
C ASP A 34 7.26 -0.14 9.90
N GLY A 35 6.76 0.28 8.73
CA GLY A 35 6.62 1.68 8.32
C GLY A 35 7.93 2.38 7.96
N VAL A 36 9.08 1.71 8.10
CA VAL A 36 10.39 2.24 7.70
C VAL A 36 10.58 2.03 6.21
N VAL A 37 10.53 3.12 5.45
CA VAL A 37 10.72 3.09 3.99
C VAL A 37 12.21 2.92 3.67
N CYS A 38 12.60 1.69 3.37
CA CYS A 38 13.97 1.35 2.98
C CYS A 38 14.01 0.43 1.76
N CYS A 39 15.10 0.44 1.00
CA CYS A 39 15.26 -0.53 -0.09
C CYS A 39 15.47 -1.93 0.50
N PRO A 40 14.61 -2.94 0.25
CA PRO A 40 14.79 -4.27 0.80
C PRO A 40 16.03 -4.99 0.24
N ARG A 41 16.64 -4.46 -0.83
CA ARG A 41 17.83 -5.04 -1.47
C ARG A 41 19.15 -4.49 -0.91
N CYS A 42 19.20 -3.22 -0.54
CA CYS A 42 20.44 -2.56 -0.11
C CYS A 42 20.35 -1.80 1.23
N GLY A 43 19.16 -1.73 1.83
CA GLY A 43 18.93 -1.05 3.11
C GLY A 43 18.94 0.49 3.04
N SER A 44 19.11 1.10 1.86
CA SER A 44 19.09 2.57 1.72
C SER A 44 17.74 3.15 2.13
N GLU A 45 17.77 4.22 2.93
CA GLU A 45 16.60 5.05 3.28
C GLU A 45 16.30 6.10 2.21
N ASN A 46 17.28 6.44 1.37
CA ASN A 46 17.10 7.32 0.22
C ASN A 46 16.55 6.51 -0.96
N VAL A 47 15.25 6.21 -0.92
CA VAL A 47 14.53 5.55 -2.01
C VAL A 47 13.49 6.48 -2.61
N THR A 48 13.39 6.44 -3.94
CA THR A 48 12.33 7.16 -4.67
C THR A 48 11.28 6.16 -5.12
N TYR A 49 10.02 6.52 -4.90
CA TYR A 49 8.88 5.77 -5.44
C TYR A 49 8.77 6.05 -6.94
N LEU A 50 8.88 5.01 -7.77
CA LEU A 50 8.56 5.03 -9.21
C LEU A 50 7.30 4.21 -9.43
#